data_AF-A0A7W0VRY8-F1
#
_entry.id   AF-A0A7W0VRY8-F1
#
_cell.length_a   1.000
_cell.length_b   1.000
_cell.length_c   1.000
_cell.angle_alpha   90.00
_cell.angle_beta   90.00
_cell.angle_gamma   90.00
#
_symmetry.space_group_name_H-M   'P 1'
#
loop_
_entity.id
_entity.type
_entity.pdbx_description
1 polymer ?
#
loop_
_entity_poly.entity_id
_entity_poly.type
_entity_poly.pdbx_seq_one_letter_code
_entity_poly.pdbx_strand_id
1 'polypeptide(L)'
;MAGGPSAYMRHVSTAGSDGDLLWTHTTDHADEANFGRWNLDLAEGGTYKLEVYTDKAFAQSTQARYTVHAAGTDHDFIIDQTHADGWQPLGEVQIAAGGEQWLHLSDNTGEPGAETVQLVFDAVRLTRVDPGSGSGSGSGSGDEMMDEPGENGGCSAGGSSGLVIALAALGLRRRRR
;
A
#
# COMPACT_ATOMS: atom_id res chain seq x y z
N MET A 1 7.30 -10.98 3.97
CA MET A 1 7.80 -12.06 4.85
C MET A 1 8.22 -11.45 6.17
N ALA A 2 7.76 -12.04 7.27
CA ALA A 2 8.23 -11.68 8.60
C ALA A 2 9.57 -12.36 8.92
N GLY A 3 10.41 -11.69 9.70
CA GLY A 3 11.71 -12.17 10.18
C GLY A 3 11.87 -11.94 11.68
N GLY A 4 12.90 -12.57 12.26
CA GLY A 4 13.14 -12.59 13.71
C GLY A 4 12.85 -13.96 14.36
N PRO A 5 12.98 -14.07 15.69
CA PRO A 5 12.73 -15.31 16.41
C PRO A 5 11.25 -15.70 16.38
N SER A 6 10.93 -16.82 15.72
CA SER A 6 9.54 -17.32 15.60
C SER A 6 8.81 -17.57 16.93
N ALA A 7 9.54 -17.71 18.04
CA ALA A 7 8.96 -17.85 19.38
C ALA A 7 8.14 -16.60 19.82
N TYR A 8 8.41 -15.44 19.24
CA TYR A 8 7.71 -14.18 19.53
C TYR A 8 6.69 -13.79 18.46
N MET A 9 6.70 -14.49 17.32
CA MET A 9 5.71 -14.28 16.26
C MET A 9 4.44 -15.08 16.55
N ARG A 10 3.29 -14.50 16.24
CA ARG A 10 1.96 -15.12 16.35
C ARG A 10 1.28 -15.05 15.01
N HIS A 11 0.53 -16.09 14.67
CA HIS A 11 -0.18 -16.20 13.40
C HIS A 11 -1.66 -16.43 13.67
N VAL A 12 -2.51 -15.69 12.97
CA VAL A 12 -3.97 -15.75 13.07
C VAL A 12 -4.53 -15.97 11.67
N SER A 13 -5.05 -17.17 11.42
CA SER A 13 -5.56 -17.57 10.09
C SER A 13 -7.05 -17.26 9.87
N THR A 14 -7.59 -16.30 10.62
CA THR A 14 -9.01 -15.91 10.59
C THR A 14 -9.19 -14.39 10.67
N ALA A 15 -8.10 -13.63 10.60
CA ALA A 15 -8.05 -12.20 10.80
C ALA A 15 -7.12 -11.56 9.77
N GLY A 16 -7.16 -10.23 9.66
CA GLY A 16 -6.42 -9.50 8.65
C GLY A 16 -6.96 -9.67 7.22
N SER A 17 -6.22 -9.12 6.27
CA SER A 17 -6.49 -9.25 4.83
C SER A 17 -6.35 -10.71 4.41
N ASP A 18 -7.33 -11.21 3.66
CA ASP A 18 -7.39 -12.60 3.19
C ASP A 18 -7.34 -13.69 4.29
N GLY A 19 -7.51 -13.31 5.56
CA GLY A 19 -7.51 -14.22 6.70
C GLY A 19 -6.14 -14.77 7.07
N ASP A 20 -5.05 -14.03 6.86
CA ASP A 20 -3.69 -14.40 7.27
C ASP A 20 -2.96 -13.18 7.84
N LEU A 21 -2.92 -13.09 9.18
CA LEU A 21 -2.25 -12.01 9.90
C LEU A 21 -1.15 -12.56 10.79
N LEU A 22 -0.04 -11.82 10.84
CA LEU A 22 1.01 -12.02 11.84
C LEU A 22 1.03 -10.87 12.82
N TRP A 23 1.40 -11.15 14.07
CA TRP A 23 1.68 -10.09 15.04
C TRP A 23 2.81 -10.49 15.99
N THR A 24 3.46 -9.48 16.54
CA THR A 24 4.46 -9.58 17.62
C THR A 24 4.14 -8.53 18.68
N HIS A 25 4.85 -8.54 19.80
CA HIS A 25 4.88 -7.40 20.71
C HIS A 25 5.94 -6.39 20.29
N THR A 26 5.69 -5.11 20.54
CA THR A 26 6.68 -4.04 20.33
C THR A 26 7.85 -4.18 21.30
N THR A 27 8.92 -3.44 21.01
CA THR A 27 10.06 -3.25 21.90
C THR A 27 10.55 -1.80 21.91
N ASP A 28 11.16 -1.41 23.02
CA ASP A 28 11.91 -0.18 23.22
C ASP A 28 13.44 -0.43 23.33
N HIS A 29 13.89 -1.64 23.00
CA HIS A 29 15.31 -1.97 22.88
C HIS A 29 16.00 -1.17 21.77
N ALA A 30 17.33 -1.09 21.79
CA ALA A 30 18.09 -0.37 20.77
C ALA A 30 17.94 -1.00 19.38
N ASP A 31 17.84 -2.33 19.32
CA ASP A 31 17.75 -3.11 18.09
C ASP A 31 16.36 -3.74 17.96
N GLU A 32 15.93 -3.96 16.72
CA GLU A 32 14.72 -4.74 16.43
C GLU A 32 14.93 -6.23 16.68
N ALA A 33 13.88 -6.92 17.13
CA ALA A 33 13.90 -8.37 17.32
C ALA A 33 13.14 -9.08 16.20
N ASN A 34 11.95 -8.59 15.88
CA ASN A 34 11.11 -9.08 14.79
C ASN A 34 10.74 -7.94 13.84
N PHE A 35 10.46 -8.32 12.60
CA PHE A 35 10.07 -7.36 11.58
C PHE A 35 9.19 -8.00 10.52
N GLY A 36 8.43 -7.16 9.82
CA GLY A 36 7.74 -7.50 8.58
C GLY A 36 8.45 -6.84 7.41
N ARG A 37 8.73 -7.58 6.33
CA ARG A 37 9.31 -7.02 5.11
C ARG A 37 8.57 -7.42 3.85
N TRP A 38 8.19 -6.46 3.03
CA TRP A 38 7.53 -6.66 1.75
C TRP A 38 8.48 -6.16 0.66
N ASN A 39 8.97 -7.06 -0.19
CA ASN A 39 9.77 -6.68 -1.36
C ASN A 39 8.81 -6.24 -2.46
N LEU A 40 9.12 -5.11 -3.10
CA LEU A 40 8.29 -4.47 -4.10
C LEU A 40 9.01 -4.63 -5.44
N ASP A 41 8.41 -5.39 -6.35
CA ASP A 41 8.88 -5.56 -7.72
C ASP A 41 7.86 -4.97 -8.68
N LEU A 42 8.18 -3.82 -9.25
CA LEU A 42 7.28 -3.04 -10.09
C LEU A 42 7.74 -3.05 -11.54
N ALA A 43 6.82 -3.32 -12.46
CA ALA A 43 7.11 -3.25 -13.90
C ALA A 43 7.45 -1.82 -14.35
N GLU A 44 6.86 -0.82 -13.70
CA GLU A 44 7.02 0.59 -14.04
C GLU A 44 7.33 1.42 -12.80
N GLY A 45 8.30 2.33 -12.93
CA GLY A 45 8.54 3.35 -11.92
C GLY A 45 7.46 4.43 -11.95
N GLY A 46 7.24 5.10 -10.82
CA GLY A 46 6.23 6.14 -10.69
C GLY A 46 5.98 6.52 -9.24
N THR A 47 5.11 7.50 -9.04
CA THR A 47 4.56 7.81 -7.71
C THR A 47 3.48 6.79 -7.38
N TYR A 48 3.58 6.18 -6.21
CA TYR A 48 2.58 5.24 -5.70
C TYR A 48 2.09 5.72 -4.34
N LYS A 49 0.77 5.66 -4.13
CA LYS A 49 0.17 5.71 -2.80
C LYS A 49 0.33 4.34 -2.16
N LEU A 50 0.95 4.30 -0.99
CA LEU A 50 1.16 3.10 -0.19
C LEU A 50 0.11 3.06 0.91
N GLU A 51 -0.52 1.89 1.05
CA GLU A 51 -1.46 1.58 2.11
C GLU A 51 -1.08 0.27 2.78
N VAL A 52 -1.33 0.19 4.08
CA VAL A 52 -1.15 -1.01 4.91
C VAL A 52 -2.48 -1.44 5.49
N TYR A 53 -2.67 -2.73 5.69
CA TYR A 53 -3.85 -3.25 6.37
C TYR A 53 -3.60 -3.35 7.87
N THR A 54 -4.54 -2.84 8.67
CA THR A 54 -4.56 -2.97 10.13
C THR A 54 -5.85 -3.66 10.57
N ASP A 55 -5.75 -4.59 11.52
CA ASP A 55 -6.90 -5.26 12.12
C ASP A 55 -7.00 -4.83 13.58
N LYS A 56 -8.01 -4.05 13.95
CA LYS A 56 -8.11 -3.47 15.30
C LYS A 56 -8.35 -4.50 16.40
N ALA A 57 -8.73 -5.73 16.06
CA ALA A 57 -8.82 -6.78 17.06
C ALA A 57 -7.44 -7.21 17.60
N PHE A 58 -6.36 -6.90 16.86
CA PHE A 58 -4.98 -7.26 17.19
C PHE A 58 -4.03 -6.06 17.22
N ALA A 59 -4.25 -5.03 16.42
CA ALA A 59 -3.38 -3.87 16.35
C ALA A 59 -3.54 -2.97 17.59
N GLN A 60 -2.44 -2.74 18.30
CA GLN A 60 -2.41 -1.88 19.50
C GLN A 60 -1.33 -0.79 19.43
N SER A 61 -0.30 -0.97 18.61
CA SER A 61 0.77 0.02 18.46
C SER A 61 0.27 1.34 17.89
N THR A 62 0.63 2.43 18.55
CA THR A 62 0.35 3.80 18.12
C THR A 62 1.57 4.45 17.44
N GLN A 63 2.72 3.78 17.47
CA GLN A 63 4.01 4.27 16.96
C GLN A 63 4.66 3.29 15.97
N ALA A 64 3.86 2.58 15.18
CA ALA A 64 4.35 1.61 14.20
C ALA A 64 5.20 2.31 13.12
N ARG A 65 6.51 2.04 13.11
CA ARG A 65 7.48 2.66 12.19
C ARG A 65 7.71 1.78 10.96
N TYR A 66 7.23 2.28 9.83
CA TYR A 66 7.45 1.73 8.50
C TYR A 66 8.60 2.47 7.81
N THR A 67 9.58 1.75 7.31
CA THR A 67 10.65 2.28 6.45
C THR A 67 10.45 1.75 5.04
N VAL A 68 10.37 2.63 4.07
CA VAL A 68 10.25 2.31 2.64
C VAL A 68 11.55 2.68 1.95
N HIS A 69 12.29 1.69 1.47
CA HIS A 69 13.41 1.91 0.57
C HIS A 69 12.90 2.00 -0.86
N ALA A 70 12.99 3.18 -1.43
CA ALA A 70 12.54 3.44 -2.79
C ALA A 70 13.48 4.40 -3.54
N ALA A 71 13.71 4.12 -4.82
CA ALA A 71 14.59 4.89 -5.70
C ALA A 71 15.97 5.22 -5.06
N GLY A 72 16.53 4.29 -4.27
CA GLY A 72 17.82 4.44 -3.59
C GLY A 72 17.79 5.28 -2.31
N THR A 73 16.61 5.63 -1.80
CA THR A 73 16.41 6.46 -0.61
C THR A 73 15.46 5.78 0.37
N ASP A 74 15.67 5.98 1.67
CA ASP A 74 14.77 5.50 2.72
C ASP A 74 13.76 6.60 3.12
N HIS A 75 12.50 6.18 3.30
CA HIS A 75 11.39 7.03 3.74
C HIS A 75 10.74 6.41 4.98
N ASP A 76 10.72 7.14 6.10
CA ASP A 76 10.10 6.67 7.33
C ASP A 76 8.68 7.22 7.51
N PHE A 77 7.76 6.35 7.88
CA PHE A 77 6.37 6.64 8.20
C PHE A 77 6.05 6.06 9.57
N ILE A 78 5.53 6.88 10.48
CA ILE A 78 5.04 6.42 11.78
C ILE A 78 3.53 6.55 11.76
N ILE A 79 2.83 5.45 12.01
CA ILE A 79 1.37 5.43 12.06
C ILE A 79 0.84 4.85 13.36
N ASP A 80 -0.36 5.28 13.72
CA ASP A 80 -1.19 4.63 14.72
C ASP A 80 -1.99 3.50 14.04
N GLN A 81 -1.68 2.23 14.37
CA GLN A 81 -2.39 1.08 13.81
C GLN A 81 -3.79 0.90 14.43
N THR A 82 -4.10 1.59 15.52
CA THR A 82 -5.43 1.58 16.14
C THR A 82 -6.40 2.55 15.47
N HIS A 83 -5.91 3.38 14.53
CA HIS A 83 -6.70 4.42 13.90
C HIS A 83 -7.72 3.86 12.89
N ALA A 84 -7.33 2.91 12.05
CA ALA A 84 -8.19 2.26 11.05
C ALA A 84 -8.36 0.75 11.30
N ASP A 85 -9.52 0.22 10.90
CA ASP A 85 -9.78 -1.23 10.80
C ASP A 85 -9.92 -1.55 9.32
N GLY A 86 -8.81 -1.91 8.68
CA GLY A 86 -8.67 -2.08 7.24
C GLY A 86 -7.49 -1.29 6.66
N TRP A 87 -7.66 -0.81 5.43
CA TRP A 87 -6.61 -0.10 4.69
C TRP A 87 -6.37 1.32 5.22
N GLN A 88 -5.14 1.60 5.61
CA GLN A 88 -4.66 2.91 6.08
C GLN A 88 -3.50 3.41 5.21
N PRO A 89 -3.50 4.68 4.79
CA PRO A 89 -2.38 5.23 4.02
C PRO A 89 -1.13 5.42 4.87
N LEU A 90 0.04 5.09 4.31
CA LEU A 90 1.34 5.55 4.81
C LEU A 90 1.71 6.90 4.18
N GLY A 91 1.52 7.01 2.86
CA GLY A 91 1.87 8.20 2.09
C GLY A 91 2.09 7.86 0.62
N GLU A 92 2.59 8.84 -0.13
CA GLU A 92 2.99 8.69 -1.52
C GLU A 92 4.52 8.68 -1.64
N VAL A 93 5.04 7.72 -2.41
CA VAL A 93 6.49 7.54 -2.60
C VAL A 93 6.79 7.34 -4.08
N GLN A 94 7.88 7.95 -4.56
CA GLN A 94 8.43 7.66 -5.86
C GLN A 94 9.17 6.32 -5.82
N ILE A 95 8.64 5.31 -6.48
CA ILE A 95 9.23 3.97 -6.54
C ILE A 95 9.83 3.76 -7.93
N ALA A 96 11.03 3.15 -7.99
CA ALA A 96 11.65 2.76 -9.24
C ALA A 96 11.06 1.44 -9.78
N ALA A 97 11.23 1.17 -11.07
CA ALA A 97 10.94 -0.15 -11.62
C ALA A 97 11.95 -1.19 -11.09
N GLY A 98 11.56 -2.47 -11.10
CA GLY A 98 12.35 -3.60 -10.63
C GLY A 98 12.15 -3.92 -9.15
N GLY A 99 12.93 -4.89 -8.66
CA GLY A 99 12.76 -5.54 -7.34
C GLY A 99 13.70 -5.10 -6.22
N GLU A 100 14.39 -3.96 -6.38
CA GLU A 100 15.32 -3.44 -5.35
C GLU A 100 14.61 -2.71 -4.20
N GLN A 101 13.31 -2.47 -4.36
CA GLN A 101 12.48 -1.65 -3.48
C GLN A 101 11.88 -2.54 -2.39
N TRP A 102 11.70 -2.00 -1.19
CA TRP A 102 11.08 -2.75 -0.10
C TRP A 102 10.42 -1.84 0.92
N LEU A 103 9.45 -2.40 1.65
CA LEU A 103 8.84 -1.81 2.84
C LEU A 103 9.16 -2.72 4.02
N HIS A 104 9.56 -2.12 5.14
CA HIS A 104 9.97 -2.77 6.38
C HIS A 104 9.17 -2.19 7.54
N LEU A 105 8.66 -3.05 8.42
CA LEU A 105 8.03 -2.68 9.68
C LEU A 105 8.83 -3.30 10.81
N SER A 106 9.38 -2.46 11.68
CA SER A 106 10.19 -2.86 12.82
C SER A 106 9.34 -3.02 14.08
N ASP A 107 9.59 -4.05 14.90
CA ASP A 107 9.00 -4.15 16.23
C ASP A 107 9.58 -3.16 17.25
N ASN A 108 10.71 -2.53 16.92
CA ASN A 108 11.28 -1.44 17.71
C ASN A 108 10.55 -0.12 17.45
N THR A 109 9.38 0.03 18.07
CA THR A 109 8.55 1.24 17.99
C THR A 109 8.92 2.28 19.07
N GLY A 110 9.74 1.91 20.06
CA GLY A 110 9.99 2.72 21.24
C GLY A 110 8.83 2.71 22.26
N GLU A 111 7.74 1.98 21.96
CA GLU A 111 6.70 1.68 22.95
C GLU A 111 7.19 0.57 23.88
N PRO A 112 6.87 0.63 25.18
CA PRO A 112 7.37 -0.33 26.17
C PRO A 112 7.19 -1.77 25.70
N GLY A 113 8.31 -2.51 25.65
CA GLY A 113 8.31 -3.89 25.20
C GLY A 113 8.13 -4.90 26.31
N ALA A 114 7.28 -5.90 26.06
CA ALA A 114 7.52 -7.33 26.36
C ALA A 114 6.26 -8.15 26.09
N GLU A 115 5.06 -7.70 26.49
CA GLU A 115 3.80 -8.45 26.31
C GLU A 115 2.55 -7.53 26.30
N THR A 116 2.71 -6.23 26.06
CA THR A 116 1.63 -5.24 26.32
C THR A 116 1.07 -4.57 25.09
N VAL A 117 1.88 -4.36 24.06
CA VAL A 117 1.47 -3.66 22.84
C VAL A 117 1.72 -4.57 21.65
N GLN A 118 0.63 -5.01 21.03
CA GLN A 118 0.66 -5.81 19.80
C GLN A 118 0.90 -4.92 18.57
N LEU A 119 1.84 -5.36 17.74
CA LEU A 119 2.17 -4.81 16.44
C LEU A 119 1.78 -5.81 15.35
N VAL A 120 0.95 -5.37 14.41
CA VAL A 120 0.41 -6.21 13.34
C VAL A 120 1.24 -6.09 12.06
N PHE A 121 1.56 -7.25 11.46
CA PHE A 121 2.07 -7.39 10.10
C PHE A 121 1.03 -8.11 9.24
N ASP A 122 0.59 -7.47 8.17
CA ASP A 122 -0.45 -8.02 7.29
C ASP A 122 -0.12 -7.72 5.81
N ALA A 123 -0.97 -6.94 5.14
CA ALA A 123 -0.90 -6.69 3.71
C ALA A 123 -0.47 -5.25 3.40
N VAL A 124 0.13 -5.09 2.23
CA VAL A 124 0.51 -3.80 1.64
C VAL A 124 -0.16 -3.69 0.27
N ARG A 125 -0.74 -2.53 -0.03
CA ARG A 125 -1.30 -2.19 -1.33
C ARG A 125 -0.62 -0.95 -1.90
N LEU A 126 -0.30 -1.01 -3.18
CA LEU A 126 0.28 0.10 -3.94
C LEU A 126 -0.72 0.53 -5.01
N THR A 127 -1.03 1.82 -5.05
CA THR A 127 -1.88 2.43 -6.10
C THR A 127 -1.07 3.48 -6.83
N ARG A 128 -0.92 3.35 -8.15
CA ARG A 128 -0.21 4.36 -8.95
C ARG A 128 -0.95 5.69 -8.90
N VAL A 129 -0.19 6.77 -8.72
CA VAL A 129 -0.69 8.14 -8.78
C VAL A 129 -0.30 8.69 -10.15
N ASP A 130 -1.28 8.79 -11.05
CA ASP A 130 -1.02 9.31 -12.40
C ASP A 130 -0.82 10.84 -12.34
N PRO A 131 0.29 11.39 -12.87
CA PRO A 131 0.54 12.84 -12.85
C PRO A 131 -0.35 13.64 -13.83
N GLY A 132 -1.53 13.14 -14.19
CA GLY A 132 -2.35 13.72 -15.27
C GLY A 132 -3.86 13.54 -15.15
N SER A 133 -4.38 13.02 -14.04
CA SER A 133 -5.84 12.92 -13.81
C SER A 133 -6.33 14.02 -12.87
N GLY A 134 -5.72 15.21 -12.95
CA GLY A 134 -6.44 16.42 -12.62
C GLY A 134 -7.54 16.57 -13.65
N SER A 135 -8.79 16.45 -13.20
CA SER A 135 -10.01 16.64 -14.01
C SER A 135 -9.79 17.75 -15.05
N GLY A 136 -9.59 17.33 -16.30
CA GLY A 136 -9.52 18.23 -17.44
C GLY A 136 -10.90 18.82 -17.70
N SER A 137 -11.38 19.70 -16.83
CA SER A 137 -12.35 20.72 -17.23
C SER A 137 -11.58 21.75 -18.05
N GLY A 138 -11.33 21.40 -19.31
CA GLY A 138 -11.04 22.39 -20.34
C GLY A 138 -12.26 23.29 -20.49
N SER A 139 -12.39 24.30 -19.63
CA SER A 139 -13.21 25.48 -19.93
C SER A 139 -12.41 26.37 -20.87
N GLY A 140 -12.26 25.90 -22.11
CA GLY A 140 -11.83 26.68 -23.25
C GLY A 140 -13.01 26.86 -24.18
N SER A 141 -13.79 27.91 -23.98
CA SER A 141 -14.74 28.51 -24.94
C SER A 141 -15.01 29.91 -24.35
N GLY A 142 -14.46 31.00 -24.86
CA GLY A 142 -14.35 31.32 -26.27
C GLY A 142 -15.75 31.67 -26.74
N ASP A 143 -16.08 32.95 -26.61
CA ASP A 143 -17.34 33.58 -27.00
C ASP A 143 -17.73 33.30 -28.47
N GLU A 144 -19.01 33.59 -28.75
CA GLU A 144 -19.66 33.76 -30.07
C GLU A 144 -20.53 32.57 -30.56
N MET A 145 -21.78 32.59 -30.10
CA MET A 145 -22.91 32.04 -30.85
C MET A 145 -23.27 32.99 -32.00
N MET A 146 -23.45 32.46 -33.22
CA MET A 146 -24.62 32.73 -34.08
C MET A 146 -24.62 31.80 -35.31
N ASP A 147 -25.53 30.83 -35.25
CA ASP A 147 -26.36 30.17 -36.28
C ASP A 147 -25.85 29.91 -37.74
N GLU A 148 -25.72 28.60 -38.05
CA GLU A 148 -26.38 27.76 -39.11
C GLU A 148 -26.87 28.33 -40.47
N PRO A 149 -27.15 27.49 -41.51
CA PRO A 149 -27.02 26.02 -41.62
C PRO A 149 -26.33 25.53 -42.92
N GLY A 150 -26.04 24.22 -43.01
CA GLY A 150 -25.76 23.59 -44.32
C GLY A 150 -25.10 22.22 -44.27
N GLU A 151 -25.92 21.19 -44.05
CA GLU A 151 -25.83 19.83 -44.62
C GLU A 151 -24.44 19.18 -44.77
N ASN A 152 -24.20 18.09 -44.04
CA ASN A 152 -23.92 16.76 -44.64
C ASN A 152 -23.83 15.66 -43.58
N GLY A 153 -24.47 14.55 -43.90
CA GLY A 153 -24.84 13.48 -42.97
C GLY A 153 -23.72 12.55 -42.50
N GLY A 154 -24.09 11.75 -41.50
CA GLY A 154 -23.92 10.31 -41.60
C GLY A 154 -23.02 9.63 -40.56
N CYS A 155 -23.71 9.04 -39.58
CA CYS A 155 -23.47 7.69 -39.04
C CYS A 155 -22.34 7.48 -38.00
N SER A 156 -22.80 7.35 -36.75
CA SER A 156 -22.12 6.77 -35.59
C SER A 156 -21.93 5.25 -35.68
N ALA A 157 -20.85 4.75 -35.07
CA ALA A 157 -20.75 3.56 -34.21
C ALA A 157 -19.25 3.39 -33.89
N GLY A 158 -18.75 3.26 -32.67
CA GLY A 158 -19.35 2.78 -31.44
C GLY A 158 -18.37 1.77 -30.83
N GLY A 159 -17.87 2.05 -29.62
CA GLY A 159 -17.31 1.05 -28.71
C GLY A 159 -15.81 0.76 -28.83
N SER A 160 -15.04 1.29 -27.87
CA SER A 160 -13.93 0.52 -27.32
C SER A 160 -13.97 0.60 -25.80
N SER A 161 -14.52 -0.45 -25.22
CA SER A 161 -14.53 -0.76 -23.81
C SER A 161 -13.11 -0.60 -23.23
N GLY A 162 -12.94 0.38 -22.34
CA GLY A 162 -11.73 0.48 -21.52
C GLY A 162 -11.70 -0.67 -20.52
N LEU A 163 -10.86 -1.66 -20.80
CA LEU A 163 -10.55 -2.78 -19.91
C LEU A 163 -10.00 -2.24 -18.58
N VAL A 164 -10.74 -2.41 -17.49
CA VAL A 164 -10.19 -2.30 -16.14
C VAL A 164 -9.35 -3.56 -15.90
N ILE A 165 -8.05 -3.48 -16.17
CA ILE A 165 -7.12 -4.55 -15.78
C ILE A 165 -6.79 -4.34 -14.30
N ALA A 166 -7.55 -5.01 -13.44
CA ALA A 166 -7.13 -5.23 -12.07
C ALA A 166 -5.92 -6.19 -12.09
N LEU A 167 -4.71 -5.66 -11.87
CA LEU A 167 -3.56 -6.52 -11.58
C LEU A 167 -3.75 -7.12 -10.18
N ALA A 168 -4.16 -8.38 -10.14
CA ALA A 168 -4.09 -9.20 -8.94
C ALA A 168 -2.61 -9.49 -8.63
N ALA A 169 -2.16 -9.09 -7.44
CA ALA A 169 -0.89 -9.53 -6.90
C ALA A 169 -0.91 -11.07 -6.77
N LEU A 170 0.02 -11.74 -7.46
CA LEU A 170 0.19 -13.19 -7.33
C LEU A 170 0.67 -13.51 -5.91
N GLY A 171 -0.26 -14.00 -5.08
CA GLY A 171 0.09 -14.68 -3.84
C GLY A 171 0.98 -15.89 -4.14
N LEU A 172 2.22 -15.86 -3.64
CA LEU A 172 3.11 -17.02 -3.71
C LEU A 172 2.48 -18.19 -2.96
N ARG A 173 1.98 -19.18 -3.70
CA ARG A 173 1.66 -20.51 -3.17
C ARG A 173 2.93 -21.16 -2.64
N ARG A 174 3.08 -21.22 -1.32
CA ARG A 174 4.11 -22.02 -0.66
C ARG A 174 3.78 -23.51 -0.89
N ARG A 175 4.57 -24.18 -1.74
CA ARG A 175 4.57 -25.65 -1.88
C ARG A 175 4.96 -26.25 -0.53
N ARG A 176 4.02 -26.91 0.14
CA ARG A 176 4.34 -27.85 1.22
C ARG A 176 5.08 -29.04 0.59
N ARG A 177 6.30 -29.30 1.06
CA ARG A 177 6.85 -30.66 1.10
C ARG A 177 6.74 -31.13 2.54
#